data_AF-A0AA96TPF4-F1
#
_entry.id   AF-A0AA96TPF4-F1
#
_cell.length_a   1.000
_cell.length_b   1.000
_cell.length_c   1.000
_cell.angle_alpha   90.00
_cell.angle_beta   90.00
_cell.angle_gamma   90.00
#
_symmetry.space_group_name_H-M   'P 1'
#
loop_
_entity.id
_entity.type
_entity.pdbx_description
1 polymer ?
#
loop_
_entity_poly.entity_id
_entity_poly.type
_entity_poly.pdbx_seq_one_letter_code
_entity_poly.pdbx_strand_id
1 'polypeptide(L)'
;MNDESPELVLRSAVEAAVREVLRAGTSPDPCLVINQVMIDFAVRVAAVQHQLAAVAERDPSGGVALARRHLGVAFGHFSDGRAAEGRAELITARALLNGTGDADRSHEWSL
;
A
#
# COMPACT_ATOMS: atom_id res chain seq x y z
N MET A 1 16.32 13.40 -16.49
CA MET A 1 15.26 13.08 -15.53
C MET A 1 15.88 12.09 -14.56
N ASN A 2 15.86 12.35 -13.27
CA ASN A 2 16.29 11.32 -12.32
C ASN A 2 15.21 10.25 -12.34
N ASP A 3 15.52 9.07 -12.87
CA ASP A 3 14.62 7.92 -12.84
C ASP A 3 14.45 7.50 -11.38
N GLU A 4 13.42 8.04 -10.73
CA GLU A 4 13.08 7.69 -9.35
C GLU A 4 12.78 6.18 -9.29
N SER A 5 13.38 5.48 -8.32
CA SER A 5 13.22 4.03 -8.21
C SER A 5 11.72 3.66 -8.08
N PRO A 6 11.25 2.61 -8.79
CA PRO A 6 9.84 2.22 -8.76
C PRO A 6 9.37 1.90 -7.33
N GLU A 7 10.25 1.34 -6.49
CA GLU A 7 9.98 1.10 -5.07
C GLU A 7 9.82 2.38 -4.26
N LEU A 8 10.61 3.43 -4.55
CA LEU A 8 10.46 4.74 -3.91
C LEU A 8 9.13 5.41 -4.29
N VAL A 9 8.75 5.34 -5.56
CA VAL A 9 7.44 5.82 -6.05
C VAL A 9 6.31 5.10 -5.32
N LEU A 10 6.37 3.77 -5.22
CA LEU A 10 5.38 2.97 -4.49
C LEU A 10 5.32 3.34 -3.00
N ARG A 11 6.47 3.42 -2.32
CA ARG A 11 6.53 3.80 -0.90
C ARG A 11 5.93 5.18 -0.65
N SER A 12 6.29 6.16 -1.47
CA SER A 12 5.76 7.52 -1.34
C SER A 12 4.26 7.61 -1.61
N ALA A 13 3.76 6.83 -2.58
CA ALA A 13 2.33 6.74 -2.85
C ALA A 13 1.56 6.09 -1.69
N VAL A 14 2.09 5.02 -1.09
CA VAL A 14 1.48 4.35 0.07
C VAL A 14 1.48 5.26 1.29
N GLU A 15 2.58 5.96 1.59
CA GLU A 15 2.64 6.90 2.72
C GLU A 15 1.63 8.05 2.57
N ALA A 16 1.45 8.58 1.36
CA ALA A 16 0.43 9.58 1.09
C ALA A 16 -0.98 9.01 1.29
N ALA A 17 -1.26 7.82 0.74
CA ALA A 17 -2.56 7.18 0.88
C ALA A 17 -2.91 6.89 2.35
N VAL A 18 -1.97 6.33 3.13
CA VAL A 18 -2.19 6.07 4.57
C VAL A 18 -2.53 7.35 5.32
N ARG A 19 -1.78 8.44 5.07
CA ARG A 19 -2.02 9.73 5.73
C ARG A 19 -3.43 10.26 5.46
N GLU A 20 -3.86 10.23 4.20
CA GLU A 20 -5.16 10.77 3.80
C GLU A 20 -6.32 9.88 4.23
N VAL A 21 -6.19 8.55 4.15
CA VAL A 21 -7.23 7.62 4.60
C VAL A 21 -7.42 7.67 6.12
N LEU A 22 -6.35 7.86 6.90
CA LEU A 22 -6.47 8.05 8.35
C LEU A 22 -7.20 9.37 8.71
N ARG A 23 -6.98 10.43 7.92
CA ARG A 23 -7.71 11.70 8.05
C ARG A 23 -9.16 11.60 7.59
N ALA A 24 -9.48 10.68 6.68
CA ALA A 24 -10.85 10.48 6.19
C ALA A 24 -11.85 10.14 7.30
N GLY A 25 -11.40 9.52 8.41
CA GLY A 25 -12.26 9.21 9.57
C GLY A 25 -12.86 10.44 10.26
N THR A 26 -12.31 11.63 10.04
CA THR A 26 -12.85 12.90 10.55
C THR A 26 -13.56 13.72 9.47
N SER A 27 -13.67 13.21 8.24
CA SER A 27 -14.35 13.87 7.13
C SER A 27 -15.87 13.72 7.26
N PRO A 28 -16.67 14.72 6.86
CA PRO A 28 -18.11 14.58 6.73
C PRO A 28 -18.52 13.55 5.65
N ASP A 29 -17.66 13.30 4.66
CA ASP A 29 -17.83 12.24 3.65
C ASP A 29 -16.52 11.44 3.50
N PRO A 30 -16.33 10.39 4.31
CA PRO A 30 -15.14 9.54 4.25
C PRO A 30 -15.04 8.75 2.94
N CYS A 31 -16.18 8.40 2.33
CA CYS A 31 -16.23 7.60 1.11
C CYS A 31 -15.68 8.39 -0.09
N LEU A 32 -16.08 9.67 -0.23
CA LEU A 32 -15.54 10.55 -1.26
C LEU A 32 -14.02 10.70 -1.13
N VAL A 33 -13.51 10.89 0.10
CA VAL A 33 -12.07 11.03 0.36
C VAL A 33 -11.31 9.75 -0.01
N ILE A 34 -11.80 8.59 0.42
CA ILE A 34 -11.18 7.30 0.11
C ILE A 34 -11.16 7.06 -1.41
N ASN A 35 -12.24 7.40 -2.12
CA ASN A 35 -12.29 7.29 -3.58
C ASN A 35 -11.23 8.17 -4.26
N GLN A 36 -11.07 9.42 -3.81
CA GLN A 36 -10.05 10.31 -4.33
C GLN A 36 -8.64 9.77 -4.08
N VAL A 37 -8.38 9.23 -2.88
CA VAL A 37 -7.08 8.62 -2.55
C VAL A 37 -6.77 7.42 -3.46
N MET A 38 -7.74 6.57 -3.77
CA MET A 38 -7.53 5.45 -4.70
C MET A 38 -7.17 5.95 -6.11
N ILE A 39 -7.83 7.01 -6.59
CA ILE A 39 -7.54 7.62 -7.89
C ILE A 39 -6.12 8.21 -7.90
N ASP A 40 -5.78 9.03 -6.91
CA ASP A 40 -4.48 9.68 -6.82
C ASP A 40 -3.34 8.65 -6.72
N PHE A 41 -3.56 7.58 -5.95
CA PHE A 41 -2.62 6.47 -5.88
C PHE A 41 -2.40 5.80 -7.24
N ALA A 42 -3.49 5.46 -7.94
CA ALA A 42 -3.42 4.79 -9.23
C ALA A 42 -2.68 5.65 -10.26
N VAL A 43 -2.98 6.95 -10.33
CA VAL A 43 -2.30 7.91 -11.20
C VAL A 43 -0.81 7.95 -10.92
N ARG A 44 -0.42 8.01 -9.63
CA ARG A 44 0.98 8.13 -9.23
C ARG A 44 1.80 6.87 -9.53
N VAL A 45 1.20 5.69 -9.42
CA VAL A 45 1.90 4.40 -9.62
C VAL A 45 1.86 3.94 -11.08
N ALA A 46 0.95 4.47 -11.91
CA ALA A 46 0.77 4.05 -13.30
C ALA A 46 2.07 4.01 -14.13
N ALA A 47 2.93 5.02 -13.98
CA ALA A 47 4.18 5.12 -14.74
C ALA A 47 5.19 4.01 -14.43
N VAL A 48 5.14 3.45 -13.21
CA VAL A 48 6.11 2.44 -12.72
C VAL A 48 5.50 1.04 -12.57
N GLN A 49 4.24 0.84 -12.97
CA GLN A 49 3.50 -0.39 -12.70
C GLN A 49 4.17 -1.66 -13.27
N HIS A 50 4.76 -1.56 -14.47
CA HIS A 50 5.44 -2.68 -15.13
C HIS A 50 6.77 -3.00 -14.46
N GLN A 51 7.51 -1.97 -14.03
CA GLN A 51 8.77 -2.16 -13.31
C GLN A 51 8.52 -2.79 -11.95
N LEU A 52 7.48 -2.35 -11.23
CA LEU A 52 7.05 -2.95 -9.97
C LEU A 52 6.58 -4.40 -10.13
N ALA A 53 5.93 -4.75 -11.25
CA ALA A 53 5.57 -6.13 -11.54
C ALA A 53 6.83 -6.99 -11.72
N ALA A 54 7.81 -6.51 -12.51
CA ALA A 54 9.09 -7.22 -12.69
C ALA A 54 9.88 -7.36 -11.38
N VAL A 55 9.85 -6.36 -10.49
CA VAL A 55 10.43 -6.46 -9.14
C VAL A 55 9.74 -7.56 -8.33
N ALA A 56 8.40 -7.58 -8.32
CA ALA A 56 7.63 -8.58 -7.57
C ALA A 56 7.76 -10.01 -8.13
N GLU A 57 7.99 -10.17 -9.43
CA GLU A 57 8.24 -11.47 -10.06
C GLU A 57 9.62 -12.03 -9.69
N ARG A 58 10.63 -11.17 -9.57
CA ARG A 58 11.98 -11.57 -9.17
C ARG A 58 12.08 -11.97 -7.70
N ASP A 59 11.28 -11.34 -6.83
CA ASP A 59 11.19 -11.68 -5.41
C ASP A 59 9.72 -11.72 -4.94
N PRO A 60 9.04 -12.87 -5.11
CA PRO A 60 7.63 -13.02 -4.75
C PRO A 60 7.36 -12.94 -3.24
N SER A 61 8.38 -13.20 -2.42
CA SER A 61 8.37 -13.08 -0.95
C SER A 61 8.76 -11.69 -0.46
N GLY A 62 9.31 -10.85 -1.33
CA GLY A 62 9.83 -9.53 -0.98
C GLY A 62 8.76 -8.53 -0.59
N GLY A 63 9.17 -7.51 0.16
CA GLY A 63 8.28 -6.46 0.65
C GLY A 63 7.44 -5.78 -0.43
N VAL A 64 7.98 -5.60 -1.65
CA VAL A 64 7.23 -5.04 -2.79
C VAL A 64 6.13 -5.98 -3.28
N ALA A 65 6.42 -7.28 -3.42
CA ALA A 65 5.45 -8.26 -3.88
C ALA A 65 4.31 -8.42 -2.87
N LEU A 66 4.63 -8.54 -1.59
CA LEU A 66 3.65 -8.64 -0.51
C LEU A 66 2.82 -7.36 -0.38
N ALA A 67 3.46 -6.18 -0.38
CA ALA A 67 2.74 -4.90 -0.30
C ALA A 67 1.75 -4.72 -1.45
N ARG A 68 2.11 -5.11 -2.68
CA ARG A 68 1.19 -5.06 -3.83
C ARG A 68 -0.04 -5.94 -3.64
N ARG A 69 0.10 -7.12 -3.03
CA ARG A 69 -1.05 -7.98 -2.72
C ARG A 69 -1.98 -7.31 -1.71
N HIS A 70 -1.43 -6.80 -0.61
CA HIS A 70 -2.19 -6.08 0.41
C HIS A 70 -2.87 -4.82 -0.16
N LEU A 71 -2.21 -4.09 -1.07
CA LEU A 71 -2.83 -2.94 -1.76
C LEU A 71 -4.03 -3.35 -2.63
N GLY A 72 -3.93 -4.47 -3.34
CA GLY A 72 -5.06 -5.01 -4.11
C GLY A 72 -6.25 -5.36 -3.20
N VAL A 73 -5.99 -6.00 -2.07
CA VAL A 73 -7.01 -6.34 -1.07
C VAL A 73 -7.61 -5.08 -0.43
N ALA A 74 -6.78 -4.09 -0.08
CA ALA A 74 -7.22 -2.81 0.46
C ALA A 74 -8.20 -2.10 -0.48
N PHE A 75 -7.89 -2.04 -1.77
CA PHE A 75 -8.74 -1.38 -2.77
C PHE A 75 -10.04 -2.14 -3.01
N GLY A 76 -10.01 -3.48 -2.93
CA GLY A 76 -11.22 -4.29 -2.90
C GLY A 76 -12.12 -3.93 -1.71
N HIS A 77 -11.55 -3.87 -0.50
CA HIS A 77 -12.29 -3.47 0.69
C HIS A 77 -12.89 -2.06 0.58
N PHE A 78 -12.12 -1.08 0.09
CA PHE A 78 -12.63 0.27 -0.12
C PHE A 78 -13.78 0.32 -1.13
N SER A 79 -13.66 -0.43 -2.23
CA SER A 79 -14.72 -0.53 -3.24
C SER A 79 -16.01 -1.14 -2.67
N ASP A 80 -15.89 -2.03 -1.69
CA ASP A 80 -17.02 -2.66 -0.98
C ASP A 80 -17.56 -1.82 0.19
N GLY A 81 -17.03 -0.62 0.43
CA GLY A 81 -17.39 0.21 1.59
C GLY A 81 -16.82 -0.28 2.93
N ARG A 82 -15.96 -1.29 2.92
CA ARG A 82 -15.29 -1.86 4.10
C ARG A 82 -14.05 -1.05 4.48
N ALA A 83 -14.28 0.19 4.91
CA ALA A 83 -13.21 1.17 5.12
C ALA A 83 -12.23 0.79 6.25
N ALA A 84 -12.67 0.03 7.27
CA ALA A 84 -11.79 -0.38 8.37
C ALA A 84 -10.79 -1.46 7.92
N GLU A 85 -11.27 -2.45 7.19
CA GLU A 85 -10.48 -3.53 6.61
C GLU A 85 -9.52 -2.98 5.56
N GLY A 86 -9.99 -2.09 4.67
CA GLY A 86 -9.12 -1.43 3.70
C GLY A 86 -7.99 -0.62 4.35
N ARG A 87 -8.28 0.04 5.48
CA ARG A 87 -7.24 0.73 6.29
C ARG A 87 -6.21 -0.24 6.86
N ALA A 88 -6.65 -1.36 7.41
CA ALA A 88 -5.74 -2.36 7.98
C ALA A 88 -4.77 -2.89 6.92
N GLU A 89 -5.29 -3.27 5.75
CA GLU A 89 -4.49 -3.75 4.63
C GLU A 89 -3.50 -2.70 4.10
N LEU A 90 -3.93 -1.43 4.01
CA LEU A 90 -3.07 -0.33 3.57
C LEU A 90 -1.93 -0.05 4.57
N ILE A 91 -2.19 -0.16 5.88
CA ILE A 91 -1.16 -0.04 6.93
C ILE A 91 -0.16 -1.20 6.85
N THR A 92 -0.64 -2.42 6.60
CA THR A 92 0.23 -3.60 6.40
C THR A 92 1.13 -3.42 5.18
N ALA A 93 0.59 -2.94 4.05
CA ALA A 93 1.38 -2.63 2.86
C ALA A 93 2.49 -1.61 3.16
N ARG A 94 2.20 -0.57 3.94
CA ARG A 94 3.21 0.40 4.40
C ARG A 94 4.31 -0.26 5.23
N ALA A 95 3.95 -1.12 6.19
CA ALA A 95 4.92 -1.79 7.06
C ALA A 95 5.87 -2.69 6.27
N LEU A 96 5.36 -3.42 5.28
CA LEU A 96 6.15 -4.27 4.39
C LEU A 96 7.16 -3.45 3.56
N LEU A 97 6.75 -2.29 3.04
CA LEU A 97 7.63 -1.42 2.24
C LEU A 97 8.72 -0.71 3.06
N ASN A 98 8.50 -0.57 4.37
CA ASN A 98 9.43 0.06 5.31
C ASN A 98 10.30 -0.96 6.06
N GLY A 99 10.15 -2.27 5.78
CA GLY A 99 10.91 -3.34 6.44
C GLY A 99 10.50 -3.60 7.89
N THR A 100 9.38 -3.04 8.34
CA THR A 100 8.85 -3.25 9.70
C THR A 100 7.88 -4.43 9.78
N GLY A 101 7.52 -5.05 8.64
CA GLY A 101 6.63 -6.22 8.57
C GLY A 101 7.28 -7.59 8.85
N ASP A 102 8.61 -7.68 8.91
CA ASP A 102 9.35 -8.95 9.09
C ASP A 102 9.79 -9.21 10.55
N ALA A 103 9.77 -8.18 11.41
CA ALA A 103 10.25 -8.29 12.78
C ALA A 103 9.37 -9.18 13.68
N ASP A 104 8.11 -9.42 13.30
CA ASP A 104 7.15 -10.17 14.12
C ASP A 104 7.18 -11.69 13.89
N ARG A 105 7.61 -12.17 12.70
CA ARG A 105 7.71 -13.62 12.43
C ARG A 105 8.97 -14.27 12.98
N SER A 106 10.01 -13.48 13.27
CA SER A 106 11.28 -14.00 13.80
C SER A 106 11.22 -14.35 15.29
N HIS A 107 10.17 -13.93 16.01
CA HIS A 107 9.97 -14.23 17.43
C HIS A 107 9.19 -15.52 17.71
N GLU A 108 8.47 -16.08 16.74
CA GLU A 108 7.64 -17.29 16.98
C GLU A 108 8.43 -18.62 16.92
N TRP A 109 9.71 -18.60 16.55
CA TRP A 109 10.54 -19.82 16.40
C TRP A 109 11.64 -19.95 17.47
N SER A 110 11.57 -19.17 18.56
CA SER A 110 12.55 -19.21 19.67
C SER A 110 11.95 -19.56 21.04
N LEU A 111 10.82 -20.27 21.11
CA LEU A 111 10.28 -20.80 22.36
C LEU A 111 10.02 -22.31 22.29
#